data_AF-B7S422-F1
#
_entry.id   AF-B7S422-F1
#
_cell.length_a   1.000
_cell.length_b   1.000
_cell.length_c   1.000
_cell.angle_alpha   90.00
_cell.angle_beta   90.00
_cell.angle_gamma   90.00
#
_symmetry.space_group_name_H-M   'P 1'
#
loop_
_entity.id
_entity.type
_entity.pdbx_description
1 polymer ?
#
loop_
_entity_poly.entity_id
_entity_poly.type
_entity_poly.pdbx_seq_one_letter_code
_entity_poly.pdbx_strand_id
1 'polypeptide(L)'
;MTTPATHPIFLATVSAPTNIAVVKYWGKADEHYNTPINSSCSVTLHQDDLRAVTTVAVSKDFVQDRLWLNGVEVPHAATSRRFRACVDGVLALAPDKYHTDDDNNNKTVAIAQHEWPTLHVHVSSYNTFPTAAGLASSAAGYAALVAALVQLTGATETFPGEFSTLARQGSGSACRSLYGGLVAWHAGTADEQWRDSRAEQLADEASWPALRAVIAVVSDAQKDTASTAGMQASVKTSPLLAFRAAHVVPQRMQELTQAWRRRDFPVFGKITMQDSNQFHATCLDTYPPIFYMNDVSRQIIRIVTAYNDYAGEIRAAYTLDAGPNVVLYVLEPHRPVLAALLRHFFPASGLEEQNDEVLDPALVHAAEATGRVPRDGDVRHYYVTRPGPGPRVLDNDADGTIDPHTGLNRYQPSG
;
A
#
# COMPACT_ATOMS: atom_id res chain seq x y z
N MET A 1 -30.64 -12.01 -19.41
CA MET A 1 -29.85 -12.60 -20.51
C MET A 1 -28.98 -11.47 -21.06
N THR A 2 -27.68 -11.50 -20.78
CA THR A 2 -26.71 -10.55 -21.31
C THR A 2 -26.38 -10.94 -22.74
N THR A 3 -26.62 -10.04 -23.70
CA THR A 3 -26.25 -10.22 -25.10
C THR A 3 -24.71 -10.29 -25.20
N PRO A 4 -24.14 -11.20 -26.00
CA PRO A 4 -22.69 -11.23 -26.24
C PRO A 4 -22.19 -9.90 -26.80
N ALA A 5 -20.95 -9.53 -26.49
CA ALA A 5 -20.33 -8.35 -27.10
C ALA A 5 -20.19 -8.52 -28.62
N THR A 6 -20.44 -7.44 -29.36
CA THR A 6 -20.25 -7.33 -30.81
C THR A 6 -18.81 -6.95 -31.18
N HIS A 7 -18.10 -6.28 -30.28
CA HIS A 7 -16.68 -5.97 -30.39
C HIS A 7 -15.85 -6.79 -29.39
N PRO A 8 -14.57 -7.09 -29.69
CA PRO A 8 -13.71 -7.83 -28.77
C PRO A 8 -13.58 -7.10 -27.43
N ILE A 9 -13.59 -7.88 -26.35
CA ILE A 9 -13.30 -7.39 -25.00
C ILE A 9 -11.82 -7.65 -24.72
N PHE A 10 -11.05 -6.58 -24.56
CA PHE A 10 -9.66 -6.67 -24.11
C PHE A 10 -9.63 -6.62 -22.59
N LEU A 11 -8.78 -7.44 -21.99
CA LEU A 11 -8.70 -7.58 -20.55
C LEU A 11 -7.27 -7.84 -20.07
N ALA A 12 -6.96 -7.32 -18.90
CA ALA A 12 -5.70 -7.55 -18.21
C ALA A 12 -5.94 -7.67 -16.70
N THR A 13 -5.32 -8.69 -16.10
CA THR A 13 -5.37 -8.93 -14.66
C THR A 13 -3.98 -8.74 -14.08
N VAL A 14 -3.89 -7.91 -13.05
CA VAL A 14 -2.62 -7.60 -12.36
C VAL A 14 -2.85 -7.64 -10.86
N SER A 15 -1.89 -8.20 -10.13
CA SER A 15 -1.77 -7.94 -8.71
C SER A 15 -0.78 -6.83 -8.40
N ALA A 16 -1.06 -6.04 -7.36
CA ALA A 16 -0.10 -5.09 -6.82
C ALA A 16 0.07 -5.28 -5.30
N PRO A 17 1.29 -5.09 -4.79
CA PRO A 17 1.60 -5.23 -3.37
C PRO A 17 1.07 -4.06 -2.54
N THR A 18 0.82 -4.33 -1.26
CA THR A 18 0.76 -3.28 -0.24
C THR A 18 2.17 -2.81 0.11
N ASN A 19 2.34 -1.54 0.47
CA ASN A 19 3.58 -1.00 1.03
C ASN A 19 3.33 -0.38 2.40
N ILE A 20 4.34 -0.44 3.28
CA ILE A 20 4.28 0.16 4.63
C ILE A 20 5.34 1.24 4.74
N ALA A 21 4.91 2.46 5.09
CA ALA A 21 5.80 3.60 5.21
C ALA A 21 6.69 3.49 6.45
N VAL A 22 8.00 3.60 6.25
CA VAL A 22 9.02 3.73 7.31
C VAL A 22 9.45 5.18 7.51
N VAL A 23 9.25 6.02 6.49
CA VAL A 23 9.16 7.49 6.60
C VAL A 23 7.81 7.93 6.07
N LYS A 24 7.00 8.56 6.93
CA LYS A 24 5.56 8.77 6.72
C LYS A 24 5.28 9.93 5.77
N TYR A 25 4.35 9.67 4.85
CA TYR A 25 3.63 10.70 4.11
C TYR A 25 2.44 11.18 4.94
N TRP A 26 2.43 12.47 5.31
CA TRP A 26 1.31 13.09 5.98
C TRP A 26 1.23 14.58 5.62
N GLY A 27 0.27 14.94 4.78
CA GLY A 27 0.03 16.31 4.33
C GLY A 27 0.29 16.47 2.84
N LYS A 28 -0.64 17.12 2.13
CA LYS A 28 -0.49 17.43 0.69
C LYS A 28 -0.07 18.88 0.53
N ALA A 29 0.90 19.10 -0.36
CA ALA A 29 1.21 20.43 -0.87
C ALA A 29 0.16 20.84 -1.93
N ASP A 30 -0.28 19.89 -2.76
CA ASP A 30 -1.32 20.11 -3.77
C ASP A 30 -2.37 19.00 -3.72
N GLU A 31 -3.62 19.35 -3.40
CA GLU A 31 -4.76 18.42 -3.38
C GLU A 31 -5.27 18.03 -4.76
N HIS A 32 -4.98 18.86 -5.78
CA HIS A 32 -5.26 18.54 -7.16
C HIS A 32 -4.36 17.38 -7.58
N TYR A 33 -3.05 17.55 -7.52
CA TYR A 33 -2.11 16.56 -8.03
C TYR A 33 -1.73 15.47 -7.02
N ASN A 34 -2.19 15.57 -5.76
CA ASN A 34 -1.77 14.73 -4.63
C ASN A 34 -0.24 14.79 -4.37
N THR A 35 0.41 15.93 -4.57
CA THR A 35 1.83 16.09 -4.20
C THR A 35 1.96 16.26 -2.68
N PRO A 36 3.01 15.74 -2.03
CA PRO A 36 3.13 15.76 -0.59
C PRO A 36 3.95 16.96 -0.11
N ILE A 37 3.79 17.35 1.16
CA ILE A 37 4.66 18.38 1.77
C ILE A 37 6.08 17.87 2.07
N ASN A 38 6.29 16.55 2.06
CA ASN A 38 7.57 15.91 2.29
C ASN A 38 7.68 14.59 1.53
N SER A 39 8.91 14.19 1.19
CA SER A 39 9.18 12.86 0.64
C SER A 39 8.85 11.77 1.66
N SER A 40 8.60 10.56 1.19
CA SER A 40 8.31 9.40 2.05
C SER A 40 9.04 8.16 1.56
N CYS A 41 9.18 7.16 2.43
CA CYS A 41 9.86 5.91 2.09
C CYS A 41 9.08 4.74 2.67
N SER A 42 8.94 3.66 1.90
CA SER A 42 8.20 2.46 2.30
C SER A 42 8.90 1.18 1.91
N VAL A 43 8.61 0.11 2.65
CA VAL A 43 8.94 -1.25 2.24
C VAL A 43 7.71 -1.87 1.58
N THR A 44 7.87 -2.34 0.35
CA THR A 44 6.87 -3.12 -0.38
C THR A 44 6.77 -4.53 0.22
N LEU A 45 5.56 -4.97 0.58
CA LEU A 45 5.32 -6.28 1.18
C LEU A 45 5.12 -7.36 0.10
N HIS A 46 5.35 -8.62 0.46
CA HIS A 46 5.24 -9.73 -0.48
C HIS A 46 3.78 -10.01 -0.87
N GLN A 47 3.56 -10.19 -2.17
CA GLN A 47 2.22 -10.39 -2.75
C GLN A 47 1.62 -11.77 -2.50
N ASP A 48 2.43 -12.72 -2.03
CA ASP A 48 1.93 -14.03 -1.62
C ASP A 48 1.07 -13.89 -0.35
N ASP A 49 1.35 -12.88 0.48
CA ASP A 49 0.65 -12.62 1.73
C ASP A 49 -0.41 -11.53 1.55
N LEU A 50 -0.03 -10.38 0.95
CA LEU A 50 -0.85 -9.17 0.93
C LEU A 50 -0.82 -8.49 -0.44
N ARG A 51 -1.91 -8.62 -1.20
CA ARG A 51 -2.05 -7.98 -2.52
C ARG A 51 -3.46 -7.49 -2.80
N ALA A 52 -3.56 -6.49 -3.66
CA ALA A 52 -4.78 -6.20 -4.41
C ALA A 52 -4.69 -6.89 -5.77
N VAL A 53 -5.77 -7.51 -6.23
CA VAL A 53 -5.87 -8.09 -7.58
C VAL A 53 -6.92 -7.29 -8.34
N THR A 54 -6.57 -6.81 -9.52
CA THR A 54 -7.45 -5.97 -10.36
C THR A 54 -7.48 -6.52 -11.77
N THR A 55 -8.68 -6.76 -12.29
CA THR A 55 -8.94 -6.99 -13.70
C THR A 55 -9.57 -5.73 -14.29
N VAL A 56 -8.99 -5.24 -15.38
CA VAL A 56 -9.57 -4.16 -16.18
C VAL A 56 -9.99 -4.73 -17.53
N ALA A 57 -11.08 -4.19 -18.07
CA ALA A 57 -11.59 -4.53 -19.38
C ALA A 57 -11.99 -3.29 -20.16
N VAL A 58 -11.80 -3.34 -21.49
CA VAL A 58 -12.22 -2.31 -22.45
C VAL A 58 -12.89 -2.98 -23.66
N SER A 59 -13.99 -2.41 -24.11
CA SER A 59 -14.64 -2.72 -25.38
C SER A 59 -15.33 -1.47 -25.93
N LYS A 60 -15.50 -1.40 -27.26
CA LYS A 60 -16.31 -0.37 -27.92
C LYS A 60 -17.80 -0.46 -27.57
N ASP A 61 -18.22 -1.59 -27.02
CA ASP A 61 -19.62 -1.83 -26.61
C ASP A 61 -19.93 -1.33 -25.20
N PHE A 62 -18.92 -0.96 -24.41
CA PHE A 62 -19.14 -0.42 -23.08
C PHE A 62 -19.66 1.02 -23.20
N VAL A 63 -20.75 1.33 -22.47
CA VAL A 63 -21.45 2.62 -22.54
C VAL A 63 -21.22 3.51 -21.32
N GLN A 64 -20.52 3.01 -20.30
CA GLN A 64 -20.17 3.73 -19.08
C GLN A 64 -19.02 3.05 -18.36
N ASP A 65 -18.26 3.81 -17.56
CA ASP A 65 -17.29 3.19 -16.66
C ASP A 65 -17.99 2.49 -15.50
N ARG A 66 -17.47 1.33 -15.10
CA ARG A 66 -17.97 0.58 -13.95
C ARG A 66 -16.81 0.10 -13.11
N LEU A 67 -16.96 0.20 -11.79
CA LEU A 67 -15.97 -0.23 -10.82
C LEU A 67 -16.65 -1.14 -9.79
N TRP A 68 -16.12 -2.34 -9.60
CA TRP A 68 -16.48 -3.24 -8.52
C TRP A 68 -15.31 -3.39 -7.56
N LEU A 69 -15.58 -3.22 -6.26
CA LEU A 69 -14.63 -3.46 -5.19
C LEU A 69 -15.16 -4.57 -4.29
N ASN A 70 -14.38 -5.65 -4.16
CA ASN A 70 -14.77 -6.86 -3.44
C ASN A 70 -16.17 -7.36 -3.85
N GLY A 71 -16.42 -7.42 -5.16
CA GLY A 71 -17.68 -7.91 -5.73
C GLY A 71 -18.85 -6.91 -5.70
N VAL A 72 -18.72 -5.79 -5.00
CA VAL A 72 -19.78 -4.77 -4.88
C VAL A 72 -19.49 -3.62 -5.84
N GLU A 73 -20.49 -3.23 -6.63
CA GLU A 73 -20.37 -2.09 -7.54
C GLU A 73 -20.28 -0.78 -6.75
N VAL A 74 -19.29 0.04 -7.07
CA VAL A 74 -19.07 1.36 -6.48
C VAL A 74 -19.88 2.38 -7.26
N PRO A 75 -20.91 3.00 -6.65
CA PRO A 75 -21.70 4.01 -7.34
C PRO A 75 -20.85 5.23 -7.67
N HIS A 76 -21.14 5.87 -8.80
CA HIS A 76 -20.52 7.12 -9.24
C HIS A 76 -18.99 7.06 -9.47
N ALA A 77 -18.41 5.87 -9.62
CA ALA A 77 -16.98 5.71 -9.90
C ALA A 77 -16.52 6.51 -11.13
N ALA A 78 -17.35 6.56 -12.19
CA ALA A 78 -17.12 7.36 -13.41
C ALA A 78 -16.95 8.87 -13.14
N THR A 79 -17.48 9.39 -12.03
CA THR A 79 -17.35 10.80 -11.63
C THR A 79 -16.29 11.02 -10.55
N SER A 80 -15.69 9.95 -10.04
CA SER A 80 -14.61 10.03 -9.06
C SER A 80 -13.37 10.60 -9.71
N ARG A 81 -12.99 11.81 -9.29
CA ARG A 81 -11.77 12.49 -9.76
C ARG A 81 -10.52 11.62 -9.64
N ARG A 82 -10.40 10.83 -8.57
CA ARG A 82 -9.26 9.93 -8.31
C ARG A 82 -9.22 8.78 -9.30
N PHE A 83 -10.37 8.19 -9.59
CA PHE A 83 -10.50 7.11 -10.58
C PHE A 83 -10.21 7.62 -11.99
N ARG A 84 -10.87 8.70 -12.40
CA ARG A 84 -10.71 9.30 -13.73
C ARG A 84 -9.29 9.80 -13.98
N ALA A 85 -8.61 10.39 -13.00
CA ALA A 85 -7.20 10.79 -13.17
C ALA A 85 -6.28 9.62 -13.55
N CYS A 86 -6.52 8.41 -13.02
CA CYS A 86 -5.76 7.22 -13.39
C CYS A 86 -6.19 6.67 -14.75
N VAL A 87 -7.49 6.50 -14.98
CA VAL A 87 -8.03 5.94 -16.23
C VAL A 87 -7.66 6.84 -17.41
N ASP A 88 -8.01 8.11 -17.34
CA ASP A 88 -7.81 9.06 -18.43
C ASP A 88 -6.34 9.27 -18.72
N GLY A 89 -5.52 9.32 -17.67
CA GLY A 89 -4.08 9.44 -17.80
C GLY A 89 -3.45 8.26 -18.54
N VAL A 90 -3.84 7.02 -18.23
CA VAL A 90 -3.27 5.85 -18.92
C VAL A 90 -3.85 5.70 -20.34
N LEU A 91 -5.15 5.95 -20.53
CA LEU A 91 -5.78 5.87 -21.85
C LEU A 91 -5.23 6.93 -22.82
N ALA A 92 -4.88 8.12 -22.34
CA ALA A 92 -4.24 9.15 -23.17
C ALA A 92 -2.84 8.76 -23.69
N LEU A 93 -2.18 7.78 -23.05
CA LEU A 93 -0.85 7.28 -23.41
C LEU A 93 -0.90 5.99 -24.25
N ALA A 94 -2.10 5.47 -24.52
CA ALA A 94 -2.28 4.18 -25.16
C ALA A 94 -2.02 4.24 -26.68
N PRO A 95 -1.21 3.33 -27.25
CA PRO A 95 -1.00 3.22 -28.69
C PRO A 95 -2.18 2.50 -29.38
N ASP A 96 -2.13 2.33 -30.70
CA ASP A 96 -3.09 1.48 -31.42
C ASP A 96 -3.13 0.05 -30.82
N LYS A 97 -4.33 -0.43 -30.47
CA LYS A 97 -4.59 -1.81 -30.08
C LYS A 97 -4.92 -2.62 -31.30
N TYR A 98 -4.25 -3.75 -31.43
CA TYR A 98 -4.49 -4.68 -32.52
C TYR A 98 -5.22 -5.93 -32.03
N HIS A 99 -6.08 -6.47 -32.88
CA HIS A 99 -6.71 -7.78 -32.71
C HIS A 99 -6.30 -8.68 -33.88
N THR A 100 -5.98 -9.92 -33.57
CA THR A 100 -5.71 -10.95 -34.56
C THR A 100 -6.96 -11.81 -34.64
N ASP A 101 -7.53 -11.90 -35.83
CA ASP A 101 -8.66 -12.79 -36.10
C ASP A 101 -8.19 -14.25 -36.09
N ASP A 102 -8.89 -15.09 -35.33
CA ASP A 102 -8.56 -16.51 -35.11
C ASP A 102 -8.56 -17.31 -36.42
N ASP A 103 -9.38 -16.90 -37.41
CA ASP A 103 -9.56 -17.65 -38.65
C ASP A 103 -8.48 -17.40 -39.71
N ASN A 104 -7.84 -16.23 -39.71
CA ASN A 104 -6.98 -15.79 -40.83
C ASN A 104 -5.62 -15.18 -40.41
N ASN A 105 -5.33 -15.11 -39.10
CA ASN A 105 -4.12 -14.49 -38.55
C ASN A 105 -3.88 -13.04 -39.04
N ASN A 106 -4.95 -12.35 -39.47
CA ASN A 106 -4.88 -10.99 -39.97
C ASN A 106 -4.94 -10.03 -38.79
N LYS A 107 -3.93 -9.16 -38.66
CA LYS A 107 -3.81 -8.20 -37.58
C LYS A 107 -4.47 -6.90 -37.99
N THR A 108 -5.59 -6.56 -37.35
CA THR A 108 -6.33 -5.33 -37.61
C THR A 108 -6.28 -4.40 -36.40
N VAL A 109 -6.37 -3.08 -36.64
CA VAL A 109 -6.49 -2.11 -35.55
C VAL A 109 -7.90 -2.23 -34.98
N ALA A 110 -8.00 -2.75 -33.76
CA ALA A 110 -9.26 -2.89 -33.05
C ALA A 110 -9.65 -1.59 -32.33
N ILE A 111 -8.66 -0.88 -31.79
CA ILE A 111 -8.83 0.43 -31.16
C ILE A 111 -7.70 1.32 -31.62
N ALA A 112 -8.01 2.38 -32.36
CA ALA A 112 -7.02 3.37 -32.77
C ALA A 112 -6.66 4.30 -31.60
N GLN A 113 -5.45 4.86 -31.60
CA GLN A 113 -4.93 5.72 -30.53
C GLN A 113 -5.90 6.86 -30.15
N HIS A 114 -6.53 7.49 -31.14
CA HIS A 114 -7.44 8.61 -30.93
C HIS A 114 -8.80 8.19 -30.34
N GLU A 115 -9.15 6.91 -30.36
CA GLU A 115 -10.42 6.39 -29.82
C GLU A 115 -10.35 6.20 -28.30
N TRP A 116 -9.18 5.89 -27.73
CA TRP A 116 -9.03 5.57 -26.30
C TRP A 116 -9.68 6.57 -25.33
N PRO A 117 -9.53 7.90 -25.49
CA PRO A 117 -10.12 8.85 -24.54
C PRO A 117 -11.65 8.85 -24.51
N THR A 118 -12.29 8.23 -25.51
CA THR A 118 -13.76 8.13 -25.62
C THR A 118 -14.31 6.78 -25.12
N LEU A 119 -13.43 5.82 -24.85
CA LEU A 119 -13.83 4.48 -24.43
C LEU A 119 -14.11 4.43 -22.94
N HIS A 120 -14.93 3.44 -22.58
CA HIS A 120 -15.30 3.15 -21.21
C HIS A 120 -14.54 1.94 -20.66
N VAL A 121 -14.27 1.96 -19.36
CA VAL A 121 -13.56 0.88 -18.66
C VAL A 121 -14.46 0.17 -17.66
N HIS A 122 -14.41 -1.15 -17.66
CA HIS A 122 -14.95 -1.96 -16.57
C HIS A 122 -13.79 -2.46 -15.72
N VAL A 123 -13.88 -2.27 -14.41
CA VAL A 123 -12.80 -2.58 -13.46
C VAL A 123 -13.34 -3.38 -12.30
N SER A 124 -12.81 -4.57 -12.05
CA SER A 124 -13.09 -5.34 -10.85
C SER A 124 -11.82 -5.52 -10.04
N SER A 125 -11.89 -5.23 -8.74
CA SER A 125 -10.74 -5.30 -7.84
C SER A 125 -11.13 -5.91 -6.49
N TYR A 126 -10.24 -6.70 -5.90
CA TYR A 126 -10.38 -7.20 -4.54
C TYR A 126 -9.03 -7.25 -3.82
N ASN A 127 -9.06 -7.31 -2.48
CA ASN A 127 -7.86 -7.49 -1.66
C ASN A 127 -7.82 -8.90 -1.08
N THR A 128 -6.62 -9.48 -0.94
CA THR A 128 -6.42 -10.78 -0.24
C THR A 128 -6.45 -10.64 1.28
N PHE A 129 -6.67 -9.43 1.79
CA PHE A 129 -6.74 -9.10 3.20
C PHE A 129 -8.00 -8.28 3.49
N PRO A 130 -8.53 -8.34 4.73
CA PRO A 130 -9.74 -7.60 5.09
C PRO A 130 -9.55 -6.10 4.82
N THR A 131 -10.48 -5.52 4.06
CA THR A 131 -10.43 -4.09 3.70
C THR A 131 -10.41 -3.19 4.95
N ALA A 132 -11.00 -3.68 6.05
CA ALA A 132 -11.11 -2.97 7.30
C ALA A 132 -9.84 -3.08 8.18
N ALA A 133 -8.88 -3.95 7.85
CA ALA A 133 -7.61 -4.11 8.56
C ALA A 133 -6.64 -2.90 8.39
N GLY A 134 -7.05 -1.81 7.75
CA GLY A 134 -6.25 -0.57 7.71
C GLY A 134 -4.92 -0.65 6.95
N LEU A 135 -4.64 -1.77 6.24
CA LEU A 135 -3.39 -2.08 5.55
C LEU A 135 -3.26 -1.39 4.17
N ALA A 136 -3.49 -0.08 4.14
CA ALA A 136 -3.32 0.75 2.93
C ALA A 136 -3.95 0.17 1.64
N SER A 137 -5.15 -0.43 1.74
CA SER A 137 -5.86 -1.07 0.62
C SER A 137 -6.01 -0.18 -0.61
N SER A 138 -6.19 1.13 -0.43
CA SER A 138 -6.26 2.08 -1.55
C SER A 138 -4.93 2.23 -2.30
N ALA A 139 -3.78 2.06 -1.63
CA ALA A 139 -2.48 2.16 -2.27
C ALA A 139 -2.26 1.00 -3.25
N ALA A 140 -2.47 -0.23 -2.77
CA ALA A 140 -2.38 -1.42 -3.61
C ALA A 140 -3.43 -1.40 -4.73
N GLY A 141 -4.69 -1.02 -4.43
CA GLY A 141 -5.76 -0.98 -5.43
C GLY A 141 -5.49 -0.01 -6.58
N TYR A 142 -5.05 1.23 -6.32
CA TYR A 142 -4.73 2.18 -7.39
C TYR A 142 -3.44 1.83 -8.14
N ALA A 143 -2.46 1.21 -7.48
CA ALA A 143 -1.28 0.68 -8.17
C ALA A 143 -1.65 -0.48 -9.11
N ALA A 144 -2.52 -1.39 -8.66
CA ALA A 144 -3.03 -2.48 -9.48
C ALA A 144 -3.87 -1.97 -10.66
N LEU A 145 -4.73 -0.95 -10.45
CA LEU A 145 -5.49 -0.31 -11.52
C LEU A 145 -4.58 0.27 -12.61
N VAL A 146 -3.60 1.09 -12.24
CA VAL A 146 -2.69 1.70 -13.21
C VAL A 146 -1.87 0.63 -13.93
N ALA A 147 -1.31 -0.34 -13.21
CA ALA A 147 -0.53 -1.41 -13.81
C ALA A 147 -1.36 -2.30 -14.75
N ALA A 148 -2.62 -2.61 -14.38
CA ALA A 148 -3.53 -3.37 -15.22
C ALA A 148 -3.93 -2.59 -16.49
N LEU A 149 -4.20 -1.28 -16.38
CA LEU A 149 -4.48 -0.43 -17.54
C LEU A 149 -3.27 -0.36 -18.47
N VAL A 150 -2.06 -0.17 -17.94
CA VAL A 150 -0.82 -0.16 -18.75
C VAL A 150 -0.63 -1.49 -19.45
N GLN A 151 -0.84 -2.61 -18.76
CA GLN A 151 -0.76 -3.95 -19.36
C GLN A 151 -1.83 -4.16 -20.45
N LEU A 152 -3.07 -3.69 -20.22
CA LEU A 152 -4.15 -3.79 -21.21
C LEU A 152 -3.86 -2.96 -22.45
N THR A 153 -3.44 -1.71 -22.29
CA THR A 153 -3.32 -0.75 -23.40
C THR A 153 -1.98 -0.88 -24.13
N GLY A 154 -0.92 -1.30 -23.44
CA GLY A 154 0.45 -1.18 -23.94
C GLY A 154 0.98 0.25 -23.91
N ALA A 155 0.41 1.13 -23.05
CA ALA A 155 0.84 2.51 -22.89
C ALA A 155 2.34 2.60 -22.55
N THR A 156 3.00 3.68 -23.00
CA THR A 156 4.41 3.97 -22.67
C THR A 156 4.55 5.34 -22.04
N GLU A 157 5.47 5.48 -21.10
CA GLU A 157 5.74 6.76 -20.45
C GLU A 157 6.34 7.78 -21.42
N THR A 158 5.92 9.03 -21.29
CA THR A 158 6.47 10.21 -21.97
C THR A 158 7.57 10.90 -21.15
N PHE A 159 7.61 10.63 -19.84
CA PHE A 159 8.69 11.04 -18.95
C PHE A 159 8.91 9.98 -17.86
N PRO A 160 10.11 9.89 -17.27
CA PRO A 160 10.41 8.86 -16.27
C PRO A 160 9.45 8.91 -15.07
N GLY A 161 8.78 7.78 -14.80
CA GLY A 161 7.90 7.60 -13.65
C GLY A 161 6.51 8.21 -13.80
N GLU A 162 6.08 8.54 -15.03
CA GLU A 162 4.74 9.02 -15.35
C GLU A 162 3.64 8.11 -14.77
N PHE A 163 3.75 6.78 -14.87
CA PHE A 163 2.75 5.87 -14.31
C PHE A 163 2.65 5.99 -12.78
N SER A 164 3.77 6.26 -12.11
CA SER A 164 3.76 6.54 -10.67
C SER A 164 3.05 7.85 -10.33
N THR A 165 3.16 8.87 -11.18
CA THR A 165 2.42 10.13 -11.00
C THR A 165 0.92 9.96 -11.23
N LEU A 166 0.51 9.07 -12.14
CA LEU A 166 -0.90 8.72 -12.35
C LEU A 166 -1.45 7.94 -11.15
N ALA A 167 -0.71 6.95 -10.65
CA ALA A 167 -1.10 6.20 -9.45
C ALA A 167 -1.22 7.11 -8.22
N ARG A 168 -0.30 8.09 -8.06
CA ARG A 168 -0.33 9.11 -7.00
C ARG A 168 -1.63 9.92 -6.99
N GLN A 169 -2.13 10.32 -8.16
CA GLN A 169 -3.41 11.05 -8.27
C GLN A 169 -4.60 10.18 -7.85
N GLY A 170 -4.54 8.88 -8.12
CA GLY A 170 -5.46 7.88 -7.60
C GLY A 170 -5.38 7.76 -6.09
N SER A 171 -4.20 7.56 -5.52
CA SER A 171 -3.94 7.55 -4.07
C SER A 171 -2.47 7.88 -3.86
N GLY A 172 -2.12 8.92 -3.10
CA GLY A 172 -0.73 9.40 -3.00
C GLY A 172 0.30 8.27 -2.79
N SER A 173 0.07 7.41 -1.80
CA SER A 173 0.95 6.26 -1.49
C SER A 173 0.93 5.11 -2.51
N ALA A 174 0.01 5.09 -3.48
CA ALA A 174 -0.04 4.05 -4.52
C ALA A 174 1.17 4.11 -5.46
N CYS A 175 1.78 5.29 -5.66
CA CYS A 175 2.97 5.42 -6.50
C CYS A 175 4.11 4.51 -6.02
N ARG A 176 4.25 4.30 -4.71
CA ARG A 176 5.28 3.43 -4.13
C ARG A 176 4.99 1.94 -4.31
N SER A 177 3.74 1.55 -4.50
CA SER A 177 3.34 0.16 -4.75
C SER A 177 3.59 -0.30 -6.20
N LEU A 178 4.08 0.57 -7.08
CA LEU A 178 4.51 0.19 -8.44
C LEU A 178 5.91 -0.45 -8.47
N TYR A 179 6.65 -0.44 -7.36
CA TYR A 179 8.01 -0.96 -7.28
C TYR A 179 8.17 -1.91 -6.08
N GLY A 180 9.15 -2.82 -6.17
CA GLY A 180 9.50 -3.77 -5.11
C GLY A 180 10.55 -3.23 -4.13
N GLY A 181 10.72 -3.92 -3.00
CA GLY A 181 11.78 -3.62 -2.03
C GLY A 181 11.59 -2.31 -1.26
N LEU A 182 12.62 -1.46 -1.23
CA LEU A 182 12.57 -0.14 -0.59
C LEU A 182 12.29 0.93 -1.64
N VAL A 183 11.22 1.70 -1.43
CA VAL A 183 10.70 2.64 -2.42
C VAL A 183 10.53 4.02 -1.80
N ALA A 184 11.16 5.03 -2.38
CA ALA A 184 10.92 6.42 -2.06
C ALA A 184 9.76 6.98 -2.90
N TRP A 185 9.02 7.94 -2.34
CA TRP A 185 8.24 8.90 -3.10
C TRP A 185 8.81 10.28 -2.83
N HIS A 186 9.32 10.91 -3.89
CA HIS A 186 9.88 12.25 -3.83
C HIS A 186 8.77 13.30 -3.80
N ALA A 187 8.93 14.32 -2.95
CA ALA A 187 7.97 15.42 -2.90
C ALA A 187 7.85 16.18 -4.22
N GLY A 188 8.92 16.18 -5.02
CA GLY A 188 9.05 17.02 -6.19
C GLY A 188 9.51 18.43 -5.80
N THR A 189 9.65 19.26 -6.82
CA THR A 189 10.08 20.66 -6.74
C THR A 189 9.02 21.57 -7.33
N ALA A 190 9.09 22.86 -7.00
CA ALA A 190 8.16 23.84 -7.57
C ALA A 190 8.34 24.02 -9.09
N ASP A 191 9.56 23.78 -9.60
CA ASP A 191 9.94 24.09 -10.98
C ASP A 191 9.38 23.09 -12.00
N GLU A 192 9.14 21.84 -11.59
CA GLU A 192 8.64 20.75 -12.44
C GLU A 192 7.13 20.51 -12.28
N GLN A 193 6.42 21.51 -11.73
CA GLN A 193 4.99 21.52 -11.38
C GLN A 193 4.59 20.39 -10.42
N TRP A 194 4.50 19.17 -10.93
CA TRP A 194 4.11 17.95 -10.22
C TRP A 194 4.74 16.68 -10.82
N ARG A 195 5.45 16.76 -11.95
CA ARG A 195 5.96 15.60 -12.71
C ARG A 195 7.12 14.90 -12.01
N ASP A 196 7.86 15.64 -11.20
CA ASP A 196 8.98 15.12 -10.41
C ASP A 196 8.58 14.60 -9.02
N SER A 197 7.31 14.76 -8.63
CA SER A 197 6.74 14.12 -7.45
C SER A 197 6.38 12.65 -7.75
N ARG A 198 7.39 11.81 -7.94
CA ARG A 198 7.27 10.42 -8.41
C ARG A 198 7.93 9.42 -7.45
N ALA A 199 7.60 8.15 -7.62
CA ALA A 199 8.25 7.09 -6.87
C ALA A 199 9.58 6.67 -7.51
N GLU A 200 10.52 6.21 -6.68
CA GLU A 200 11.81 5.66 -7.09
C GLU A 200 12.10 4.40 -6.27
N GLN A 201 12.47 3.31 -6.95
CA GLN A 201 12.99 2.12 -6.30
C GLN A 201 14.42 2.38 -5.83
N LEU A 202 14.61 2.47 -4.51
CA LEU A 202 15.93 2.67 -3.91
C LEU A 202 16.73 1.36 -3.81
N ALA A 203 16.02 0.25 -3.65
CA ALA A 203 16.58 -1.10 -3.61
C ALA A 203 15.47 -2.13 -3.91
N ASP A 204 15.80 -3.21 -4.60
CA ASP A 204 14.87 -4.32 -4.85
C ASP A 204 14.61 -5.15 -3.59
N GLU A 205 13.67 -6.10 -3.68
CA GLU A 205 13.31 -7.01 -2.59
C GLU A 205 14.42 -8.00 -2.21
N ALA A 206 15.36 -8.28 -3.12
CA ALA A 206 16.48 -9.17 -2.87
C ALA A 206 17.60 -8.49 -2.05
N SER A 207 17.57 -7.16 -1.95
CA SER A 207 18.60 -6.37 -1.25
C SER A 207 18.70 -6.64 0.25
N TRP A 208 17.62 -7.05 0.93
CA TRP A 208 17.61 -7.36 2.36
C TRP A 208 16.76 -8.61 2.71
N PRO A 209 17.22 -9.82 2.32
CA PRO A 209 16.40 -11.03 2.37
C PRO A 209 16.10 -11.53 3.78
N ALA A 210 16.85 -11.06 4.79
CA ALA A 210 16.62 -11.41 6.19
C ALA A 210 15.51 -10.56 6.85
N LEU A 211 15.09 -9.45 6.24
CA LEU A 211 14.06 -8.59 6.83
C LEU A 211 12.69 -9.26 6.76
N ARG A 212 11.92 -9.15 7.84
CA ARG A 212 10.55 -9.61 7.97
C ARG A 212 9.67 -8.49 8.49
N ALA A 213 8.38 -8.60 8.20
CA ALA A 213 7.34 -7.76 8.77
C ALA A 213 6.28 -8.65 9.42
N VAL A 214 5.89 -8.31 10.64
CA VAL A 214 4.77 -8.91 11.36
C VAL A 214 3.73 -7.82 11.58
N ILE A 215 2.52 -8.03 11.09
CA ILE A 215 1.43 -7.06 11.17
C ILE A 215 0.46 -7.54 12.24
N ALA A 216 0.35 -6.80 13.34
CA ALA A 216 -0.65 -7.02 14.38
C ALA A 216 -1.94 -6.26 14.04
N VAL A 217 -3.01 -7.00 13.71
CA VAL A 217 -4.34 -6.43 13.45
C VAL A 217 -5.05 -6.22 14.79
N VAL A 218 -4.88 -5.03 15.36
CA VAL A 218 -5.50 -4.58 16.61
C VAL A 218 -6.98 -4.30 16.44
N SER A 219 -7.36 -3.70 15.31
CA SER A 219 -8.76 -3.40 15.00
C SER A 219 -8.99 -3.46 13.50
N ASP A 220 -10.19 -3.91 13.16
CA ASP A 220 -10.78 -3.81 11.82
C ASP A 220 -11.96 -2.83 11.80
N ALA A 221 -12.13 -2.01 12.84
CA ALA A 221 -13.17 -0.98 12.85
C ALA A 221 -12.83 0.10 11.82
N GLN A 222 -13.88 0.73 11.26
CA GLN A 222 -13.69 1.90 10.42
C GLN A 222 -12.94 2.99 11.18
N LYS A 223 -12.06 3.70 10.47
CA LYS A 223 -11.28 4.81 11.01
C LYS A 223 -12.22 5.94 11.43
N ASP A 224 -12.04 6.48 12.62
CA ASP A 224 -12.78 7.67 13.08
C ASP A 224 -12.52 8.87 12.16
N THR A 225 -11.25 9.11 11.78
CA THR A 225 -10.84 10.19 10.88
C THR A 225 -10.18 9.63 9.61
N ALA A 226 -10.81 9.84 8.46
CA ALA A 226 -10.24 9.47 7.17
C ALA A 226 -8.91 10.19 6.90
N SER A 227 -7.90 9.48 6.39
CA SER A 227 -6.54 9.99 6.24
C SER A 227 -6.45 11.29 5.42
N THR A 228 -7.27 11.45 4.36
CA THR A 228 -7.26 12.68 3.55
C THR A 228 -7.76 13.90 4.33
N ALA A 229 -8.86 13.76 5.08
CA ALA A 229 -9.38 14.85 5.91
C ALA A 229 -8.41 15.15 7.06
N GLY A 230 -7.89 14.11 7.72
CA GLY A 230 -6.96 14.24 8.83
C GLY A 230 -5.66 14.95 8.45
N MET A 231 -5.04 14.56 7.34
CA MET A 231 -3.76 15.17 6.94
C MET A 231 -3.90 16.64 6.51
N GLN A 232 -5.04 17.01 5.93
CA GLN A 232 -5.32 18.40 5.57
C GLN A 232 -5.62 19.26 6.80
N ALA A 233 -6.30 18.71 7.81
CA ALA A 233 -6.43 19.38 9.10
C ALA A 233 -5.06 19.60 9.74
N SER A 234 -4.19 18.58 9.77
CA SER A 234 -2.83 18.73 10.29
C SER A 234 -2.02 19.79 9.55
N VAL A 235 -2.08 19.85 8.21
CA VAL A 235 -1.40 20.91 7.43
C VAL A 235 -1.88 22.30 7.85
N LYS A 236 -3.18 22.46 8.13
CA LYS A 236 -3.78 23.75 8.48
C LYS A 236 -3.50 24.18 9.91
N THR A 237 -3.35 23.23 10.85
CA THR A 237 -3.38 23.56 12.27
C THR A 237 -2.16 23.12 13.09
N SER A 238 -1.34 22.19 12.59
CA SER A 238 -0.18 21.66 13.32
C SER A 238 1.11 22.41 12.93
N PRO A 239 1.61 23.34 13.77
CA PRO A 239 2.92 23.94 13.54
C PRO A 239 4.06 22.91 13.57
N LEU A 240 3.90 21.81 14.33
CA LEU A 240 4.90 20.74 14.38
C LEU A 240 5.01 19.99 13.05
N LEU A 241 3.92 19.88 12.27
CA LEU A 241 3.96 19.25 10.96
C LEU A 241 4.82 20.03 9.96
N ALA A 242 4.72 21.36 9.95
CA ALA A 242 5.54 22.20 9.09
C ALA A 242 7.03 22.03 9.40
N PHE A 243 7.40 22.06 10.69
CA PHE A 243 8.78 21.84 11.11
C PHE A 243 9.28 20.43 10.76
N ARG A 244 8.45 19.40 10.99
CA ARG A 244 8.75 18.01 10.62
C ARG A 244 9.06 17.88 9.13
N ALA A 245 8.21 18.43 8.26
CA ALA A 245 8.35 18.34 6.82
C ALA A 245 9.63 19.03 6.32
N ALA A 246 9.93 20.23 6.84
CA ALA A 246 11.07 21.03 6.40
C ALA A 246 12.43 20.55 6.94
N HIS A 247 12.47 20.06 8.19
CA HIS A 247 13.75 19.87 8.90
C HIS A 247 14.02 18.45 9.38
N VAL A 248 13.01 17.61 9.55
CA VAL A 248 13.21 16.26 10.12
C VAL A 248 13.20 15.20 9.03
N VAL A 249 12.20 15.23 8.14
CA VAL A 249 12.01 14.21 7.11
C VAL A 249 13.18 14.14 6.12
N PRO A 250 13.76 15.25 5.60
CA PRO A 250 14.87 15.16 4.65
C PRO A 250 16.07 14.39 5.19
N GLN A 251 16.45 14.63 6.46
CA GLN A 251 17.54 13.92 7.12
C GLN A 251 17.21 12.44 7.30
N ARG A 252 16.00 12.10 7.77
CA ARG A 252 15.56 10.70 7.94
C ARG A 252 15.54 9.92 6.63
N MET A 253 15.13 10.55 5.53
CA MET A 253 15.16 9.93 4.20
C MET A 253 16.59 9.52 3.82
N GLN A 254 17.57 10.41 4.03
CA GLN A 254 18.98 10.13 3.75
C GLN A 254 19.55 9.03 4.65
N GLU A 255 19.37 9.16 5.96
CA GLU A 255 19.90 8.20 6.94
C GLU A 255 19.29 6.80 6.78
N LEU A 256 17.97 6.70 6.57
CA LEU A 256 17.29 5.41 6.39
C LEU A 256 17.74 4.72 5.09
N THR A 257 17.91 5.48 4.00
CA THR A 257 18.40 4.94 2.73
C THR A 257 19.82 4.38 2.89
N GLN A 258 20.69 5.08 3.62
CA GLN A 258 22.03 4.59 3.92
C GLN A 258 22.02 3.36 4.85
N ALA A 259 21.15 3.35 5.86
CA ALA A 259 20.98 2.21 6.75
C ALA A 259 20.56 0.96 5.98
N TRP A 260 19.61 1.09 5.05
CA TRP A 260 19.20 -0.01 4.17
C TRP A 260 20.35 -0.55 3.33
N ARG A 261 21.12 0.34 2.67
CA ARG A 261 22.27 -0.06 1.85
C ARG A 261 23.32 -0.85 2.65
N ARG A 262 23.50 -0.52 3.93
CA ARG A 262 24.43 -1.21 4.84
C ARG A 262 23.78 -2.39 5.59
N ARG A 263 22.48 -2.64 5.40
CA ARG A 263 21.69 -3.60 6.21
C ARG A 263 21.82 -3.35 7.72
N ASP A 264 21.90 -2.07 8.09
CA ASP A 264 22.03 -1.59 9.46
C ASP A 264 20.64 -1.53 10.11
N PHE A 265 20.21 -2.68 10.65
CA PHE A 265 18.90 -2.81 11.27
C PHE A 265 18.70 -1.87 12.47
N PRO A 266 19.69 -1.66 13.38
CA PRO A 266 19.53 -0.71 14.46
C PRO A 266 19.20 0.72 14.00
N VAL A 267 19.91 1.25 13.00
CA VAL A 267 19.62 2.59 12.47
C VAL A 267 18.27 2.61 11.74
N PHE A 268 18.00 1.63 10.87
CA PHE A 268 16.71 1.48 10.19
C PHE A 268 15.54 1.44 11.17
N GLY A 269 15.65 0.62 12.21
CA GLY A 269 14.63 0.41 13.22
C GLY A 269 14.39 1.65 14.07
N LYS A 270 15.46 2.33 14.50
CA LYS A 270 15.38 3.59 15.25
C LYS A 270 14.63 4.67 14.46
N ILE A 271 14.98 4.89 13.20
CA ILE A 271 14.34 5.91 12.36
C ILE A 271 12.86 5.55 12.14
N THR A 272 12.57 4.28 11.83
CA THR A 272 11.21 3.78 11.61
C THR A 272 10.30 4.05 12.81
N MET A 273 10.76 3.73 14.03
CA MET A 273 10.01 3.97 15.27
C MET A 273 9.84 5.47 15.56
N GLN A 274 10.92 6.25 15.43
CA GLN A 274 10.88 7.69 15.68
C GLN A 274 9.98 8.44 14.67
N ASP A 275 9.96 8.01 13.42
CA ASP A 275 9.13 8.63 12.39
C ASP A 275 7.65 8.29 12.55
N SER A 276 7.33 7.05 12.92
CA SER A 276 5.99 6.65 13.35
C SER A 276 5.50 7.51 14.51
N ASN A 277 6.30 7.61 15.59
CA ASN A 277 5.92 8.38 16.77
C ASN A 277 5.70 9.87 16.45
N GLN A 278 6.59 10.46 15.64
CA GLN A 278 6.46 11.87 15.29
C GLN A 278 5.29 12.14 14.34
N PHE A 279 4.97 11.22 13.44
CA PHE A 279 3.72 11.30 12.66
C PHE A 279 2.49 11.37 13.58
N HIS A 280 2.38 10.45 14.54
CA HIS A 280 1.26 10.49 15.51
C HIS A 280 1.32 11.71 16.44
N ALA A 281 2.50 12.25 16.74
CA ALA A 281 2.64 13.50 17.49
C ALA A 281 2.06 14.70 16.69
N THR A 282 2.29 14.77 15.38
CA THR A 282 1.67 15.80 14.53
C THR A 282 0.15 15.62 14.41
N CYS A 283 -0.35 14.38 14.47
CA CYS A 283 -1.78 14.10 14.57
C CYS A 283 -2.37 14.63 15.90
N LEU A 284 -1.65 14.45 17.00
CA LEU A 284 -2.03 14.96 18.32
C LEU A 284 -1.98 16.50 18.40
N ASP A 285 -1.04 17.13 17.70
CA ASP A 285 -0.89 18.59 17.56
C ASP A 285 -1.91 19.23 16.60
N THR A 286 -2.70 18.42 15.90
CA THR A 286 -3.79 18.90 15.04
C THR A 286 -4.96 19.41 15.90
N TYR A 287 -5.76 20.36 15.38
CA TYR A 287 -6.95 20.84 16.07
C TYR A 287 -8.23 20.66 15.21
N PRO A 288 -9.23 19.88 15.67
CA PRO A 288 -9.20 19.00 16.85
C PRO A 288 -8.13 17.89 16.75
N PRO A 289 -7.65 17.33 17.88
CA PRO A 289 -6.61 16.31 17.88
C PRO A 289 -7.09 15.03 17.21
N ILE A 290 -6.17 14.37 16.49
CA ILE A 290 -6.42 13.10 15.80
C ILE A 290 -5.73 11.99 16.58
N PHE A 291 -6.50 10.97 16.97
CA PHE A 291 -6.01 9.78 17.66
C PHE A 291 -6.16 8.55 16.76
N TYR A 292 -5.03 8.01 16.32
CA TYR A 292 -5.01 6.73 15.60
C TYR A 292 -4.52 5.58 16.48
N MET A 293 -3.52 5.83 17.33
CA MET A 293 -3.06 4.85 18.31
C MET A 293 -4.08 4.69 19.43
N ASN A 294 -4.43 3.44 19.72
CA ASN A 294 -5.19 3.09 20.92
C ASN A 294 -4.25 2.51 21.99
N ASP A 295 -4.81 2.03 23.10
CA ASP A 295 -4.00 1.49 24.19
C ASP A 295 -3.29 0.18 23.82
N VAL A 296 -3.88 -0.65 22.96
CA VAL A 296 -3.23 -1.89 22.49
C VAL A 296 -2.02 -1.54 21.62
N SER A 297 -2.15 -0.55 20.73
CA SER A 297 -1.02 -0.01 19.96
C SER A 297 0.14 0.41 20.87
N ARG A 298 -0.18 1.16 21.94
CA ARG A 298 0.82 1.64 22.92
C ARG A 298 1.44 0.51 23.73
N GLN A 299 0.68 -0.55 24.00
CA GLN A 299 1.17 -1.71 24.73
C GLN A 299 2.16 -2.53 23.88
N ILE A 300 1.85 -2.75 22.59
CA ILE A 300 2.79 -3.38 21.65
C ILE A 300 4.09 -2.57 21.58
N ILE A 301 4.00 -1.24 21.49
CA ILE A 301 5.17 -0.34 21.52
C ILE A 301 6.02 -0.59 22.77
N ARG A 302 5.40 -0.63 23.96
CA ARG A 302 6.11 -0.85 25.22
C ARG A 302 6.80 -2.21 25.28
N ILE A 303 6.14 -3.28 24.84
CA ILE A 303 6.71 -4.63 24.80
C ILE A 303 7.91 -4.69 23.84
N VAL A 304 7.81 -4.08 22.66
CA VAL A 304 8.92 -4.02 21.70
C VAL A 304 10.09 -3.19 22.25
N THR A 305 9.82 -2.09 22.94
CA THR A 305 10.88 -1.32 23.63
C THR A 305 11.55 -2.15 24.72
N ALA A 306 10.79 -2.83 25.58
CA ALA A 306 11.34 -3.71 26.60
C ALA A 306 12.16 -4.86 26.00
N TYR A 307 11.73 -5.43 24.88
CA TYR A 307 12.49 -6.46 24.15
C TYR A 307 13.83 -5.94 23.64
N ASN A 308 13.86 -4.76 23.05
CA ASN A 308 15.10 -4.13 22.58
C ASN A 308 16.04 -3.78 23.75
N ASP A 309 15.50 -3.24 24.85
CA ASP A 309 16.28 -2.89 26.05
C ASP A 309 16.90 -4.14 26.69
N TYR A 310 16.11 -5.21 26.84
CA TYR A 310 16.58 -6.52 27.30
C TYR A 310 17.71 -7.07 26.42
N ALA A 311 17.56 -6.95 25.10
CA ALA A 311 18.54 -7.43 24.14
C ALA A 311 19.84 -6.60 24.11
N GLY A 312 19.83 -5.38 24.65
CA GLY A 312 20.92 -4.42 24.54
C GLY A 312 21.10 -3.81 23.14
N GLU A 313 20.18 -4.08 22.22
CA GLU A 313 20.19 -3.59 20.83
C GLU A 313 18.77 -3.58 20.24
N ILE A 314 18.55 -2.82 19.17
CA ILE A 314 17.26 -2.81 18.47
C ILE A 314 17.15 -4.09 17.63
N ARG A 315 16.31 -5.04 18.08
CA ARG A 315 16.00 -6.30 17.38
C ARG A 315 14.64 -6.28 16.68
N ALA A 316 13.70 -5.46 17.15
CA ALA A 316 12.41 -5.23 16.50
C ALA A 316 12.09 -3.73 16.43
N ALA A 317 11.40 -3.31 15.38
CA ALA A 317 11.03 -1.92 15.14
C ALA A 317 9.55 -1.81 14.77
N TYR A 318 8.79 -1.02 15.51
CA TYR A 318 7.38 -0.78 15.23
C TYR A 318 7.16 0.42 14.31
N THR A 319 6.06 0.37 13.56
CA THR A 319 5.53 1.51 12.83
C THR A 319 4.03 1.40 12.68
N LEU A 320 3.33 2.54 12.66
CA LEU A 320 1.88 2.60 12.56
C LEU A 320 1.49 3.66 11.54
N ASP A 321 0.47 3.36 10.75
CA ASP A 321 -0.15 4.31 9.82
C ASP A 321 -1.37 4.99 10.48
N ALA A 322 -2.31 5.49 9.67
CA ALA A 322 -3.53 6.12 10.13
C ALA A 322 -4.55 5.08 10.66
N GLY A 323 -4.23 4.43 11.77
CA GLY A 323 -5.04 3.44 12.48
C GLY A 323 -4.27 2.77 13.64
N PRO A 324 -4.91 1.90 14.42
CA PRO A 324 -4.29 1.29 15.59
C PRO A 324 -3.40 0.07 15.29
N ASN A 325 -3.43 -0.43 14.05
CA ASN A 325 -2.67 -1.63 13.67
C ASN A 325 -1.17 -1.34 13.65
N VAL A 326 -0.39 -2.31 14.14
CA VAL A 326 1.05 -2.17 14.33
C VAL A 326 1.77 -3.06 13.33
N VAL A 327 2.71 -2.49 12.58
CA VAL A 327 3.65 -3.26 11.76
C VAL A 327 4.98 -3.31 12.49
N LEU A 328 5.53 -4.51 12.62
CA LEU A 328 6.76 -4.80 13.32
C LEU A 328 7.78 -5.33 12.31
N TYR A 329 8.85 -4.58 12.07
CA TYR A 329 10.01 -5.08 11.34
C TYR A 329 10.94 -5.81 12.30
N VAL A 330 11.52 -6.91 11.82
CA VAL A 330 12.43 -7.77 12.57
C VAL A 330 13.33 -8.51 11.57
N LEU A 331 14.54 -8.91 11.96
CA LEU A 331 15.34 -9.83 11.16
C LEU A 331 14.94 -11.28 11.46
N GLU A 332 14.97 -12.17 10.47
CA GLU A 332 14.59 -13.58 10.61
C GLU A 332 15.16 -14.27 11.87
N PRO A 333 16.45 -14.10 12.25
CA PRO A 333 16.98 -14.73 13.47
C PRO A 333 16.31 -14.30 14.78
N HIS A 334 15.66 -13.13 14.82
CA HIS A 334 14.96 -12.60 15.99
C HIS A 334 13.44 -12.75 15.89
N ARG A 335 12.91 -13.18 14.74
CA ARG A 335 11.47 -13.37 14.52
C ARG A 335 10.86 -14.41 15.49
N PRO A 336 11.47 -15.58 15.77
CA PRO A 336 10.88 -16.55 16.68
C PRO A 336 10.62 -16.00 18.09
N VAL A 337 11.58 -15.26 18.64
CA VAL A 337 11.45 -14.60 19.97
C VAL A 337 10.36 -13.54 19.95
N LEU A 338 10.32 -12.69 18.90
CA LEU A 338 9.25 -11.70 18.76
C LEU A 338 7.88 -12.37 18.64
N ALA A 339 7.75 -13.43 17.85
CA ALA A 339 6.51 -14.16 17.68
C ALA A 339 6.05 -14.83 19.00
N ALA A 340 6.97 -15.40 19.76
CA ALA A 340 6.67 -15.95 21.08
C ALA A 340 6.21 -14.88 22.07
N LEU A 341 6.86 -13.71 22.09
CA LEU A 341 6.41 -12.56 22.90
C LEU A 341 5.00 -12.12 22.52
N LEU A 342 4.74 -11.97 21.22
CA LEU A 342 3.43 -11.55 20.72
C LEU A 342 2.35 -12.58 21.05
N ARG A 343 2.62 -13.89 20.94
CA ARG A 343 1.66 -14.95 21.33
C ARG A 343 1.40 -14.96 22.83
N HIS A 344 2.45 -14.74 23.64
CA HIS A 344 2.33 -14.73 25.10
C HIS A 344 1.44 -13.58 25.58
N PHE A 345 1.65 -12.38 25.03
CA PHE A 345 0.91 -11.20 25.45
C PHE A 345 -0.43 -11.06 24.69
N PHE A 346 -0.45 -11.28 23.39
CA PHE A 346 -1.60 -11.03 22.52
C PHE A 346 -1.93 -12.29 21.69
N PRO A 347 -2.53 -13.31 22.31
CA PRO A 347 -2.84 -14.56 21.63
C PRO A 347 -3.81 -14.31 20.46
N ALA A 348 -3.38 -14.65 19.25
CA ALA A 348 -4.18 -14.57 18.04
C ALA A 348 -3.62 -15.49 16.95
N SER A 349 -4.43 -15.80 15.93
CA SER A 349 -4.01 -16.61 14.79
C SER A 349 -3.05 -15.86 13.86
N GLY A 350 -2.34 -16.59 12.99
CA GLY A 350 -1.49 -16.02 11.94
C GLY A 350 -0.01 -15.86 12.30
N LEU A 351 0.37 -16.14 13.55
CA LEU A 351 1.76 -16.49 13.89
C LEU A 351 1.86 -18.02 13.81
N GLU A 352 2.81 -18.55 13.02
CA GLU A 352 3.02 -19.99 12.87
C GLU A 352 3.15 -20.67 14.25
N GLU A 353 2.38 -21.73 14.48
CA GLU A 353 2.33 -22.46 15.76
C GLU A 353 3.63 -23.23 16.07
N GLN A 354 4.54 -23.36 15.10
CA GLN A 354 5.65 -24.33 15.12
C GLN A 354 6.89 -23.89 15.90
N ASN A 355 6.91 -22.72 16.54
CA ASN A 355 8.07 -22.29 17.32
C ASN A 355 7.86 -22.56 18.82
N ASP A 356 8.44 -23.66 19.31
CA ASP A 356 8.69 -23.98 20.73
C ASP A 356 9.72 -23.02 21.36
N GLU A 357 9.75 -21.75 20.94
CA GLU A 357 10.66 -20.75 21.48
C GLU A 357 10.25 -20.47 22.93
N VAL A 358 11.08 -20.94 23.86
CA VAL A 358 10.90 -20.70 25.29
C VAL A 358 11.40 -19.30 25.60
N LEU A 359 10.48 -18.40 25.97
CA LEU A 359 10.84 -17.04 26.37
C LEU A 359 11.69 -17.05 27.64
N ASP A 360 12.76 -16.25 27.64
CA ASP A 360 13.55 -16.00 28.83
C ASP A 360 12.65 -15.35 29.92
N PRO A 361 12.57 -15.91 31.14
CA PRO A 361 11.79 -15.31 32.22
C PRO A 361 12.13 -13.84 32.52
N ALA A 362 13.39 -13.43 32.35
CA ALA A 362 13.82 -12.05 32.55
C ALA A 362 13.23 -11.11 31.48
N LEU A 363 13.11 -11.59 30.23
CA LEU A 363 12.47 -10.86 29.16
C LEU A 363 10.95 -10.73 29.40
N VAL A 364 10.29 -11.81 29.81
CA VAL A 364 8.85 -11.78 30.16
C VAL A 364 8.61 -10.77 31.28
N HIS A 365 9.40 -10.83 32.35
CA HIS A 365 9.29 -9.90 33.48
C HIS A 365 9.49 -8.43 33.05
N ALA A 366 10.47 -8.15 32.20
CA ALA A 366 10.72 -6.81 31.68
C ALA A 366 9.52 -6.28 30.86
N ALA A 367 8.88 -7.14 30.06
CA ALA A 367 7.70 -6.78 29.29
C ALA A 367 6.45 -6.59 30.17
N GLU A 368 6.24 -7.43 31.19
CA GLU A 368 5.13 -7.31 32.15
C GLU A 368 5.21 -6.01 32.98
N ALA A 369 6.42 -5.56 33.32
CA ALA A 369 6.65 -4.32 34.07
C ALA A 369 6.15 -3.05 33.35
N THR A 370 5.76 -3.15 32.08
CA THR A 370 5.28 -2.01 31.27
C THR A 370 3.83 -1.58 31.55
N GLY A 371 3.11 -2.27 32.44
CA GLY A 371 1.96 -1.72 33.15
C GLY A 371 0.58 -1.92 32.51
N ARG A 372 0.39 -2.99 31.73
CA ARG A 372 -0.94 -3.49 31.34
C ARG A 372 -0.83 -4.99 31.04
N VAL A 373 -1.79 -5.78 31.51
CA VAL A 373 -1.96 -7.18 31.10
C VAL A 373 -2.83 -7.16 29.84
N PRO A 374 -2.34 -7.63 28.69
CA PRO A 374 -3.15 -7.68 27.48
C PRO A 374 -4.28 -8.70 27.63
N ARG A 375 -5.38 -8.47 26.92
CA ARG A 375 -6.57 -9.31 26.99
C ARG A 375 -6.71 -10.12 25.69
N ASP A 376 -7.31 -11.29 25.82
CA ASP A 376 -7.69 -12.08 24.67
C ASP A 376 -8.58 -11.26 23.71
N GLY A 377 -8.27 -11.32 22.41
CA GLY A 377 -8.92 -10.51 21.37
C GLY A 377 -8.47 -9.05 21.24
N ASP A 378 -7.51 -8.54 22.04
CA ASP A 378 -6.93 -7.20 21.84
C ASP A 378 -6.17 -7.13 20.48
N VAL A 379 -5.61 -8.25 20.02
CA VAL A 379 -5.15 -8.45 18.63
C VAL A 379 -5.99 -9.58 18.02
N ARG A 380 -6.48 -9.37 16.80
CA ARG A 380 -7.38 -10.31 16.12
C ARG A 380 -6.66 -11.33 15.27
N HIS A 381 -5.59 -10.90 14.63
CA HIS A 381 -4.84 -11.70 13.67
C HIS A 381 -3.45 -11.10 13.42
N TYR A 382 -2.53 -11.96 13.00
CA TYR A 382 -1.22 -11.56 12.53
C TYR A 382 -1.00 -11.92 11.06
N TYR A 383 -0.40 -11.02 10.30
CA TYR A 383 0.21 -11.38 9.02
C TYR A 383 1.72 -11.39 9.17
N VAL A 384 2.37 -12.48 8.78
CA VAL A 384 3.83 -12.57 8.68
C VAL A 384 4.19 -12.48 7.21
N THR A 385 5.08 -11.56 6.86
CA THR A 385 5.51 -11.34 5.47
C THR A 385 6.96 -10.84 5.44
N ARG A 386 7.42 -10.48 4.24
CA ARG A 386 8.78 -10.04 3.91
C ARG A 386 8.75 -8.95 2.84
N PRO A 387 9.87 -8.27 2.57
CA PRO A 387 9.99 -7.43 1.37
C PRO A 387 9.62 -8.22 0.11
N GLY A 388 8.91 -7.59 -0.82
CA GLY A 388 8.44 -8.22 -2.04
C GLY A 388 8.53 -7.35 -3.30
N PRO A 389 8.31 -7.96 -4.48
CA PRO A 389 8.40 -7.27 -5.76
C PRO A 389 7.20 -6.36 -5.99
N GLY A 390 7.35 -5.48 -7.00
CA GLY A 390 6.27 -4.65 -7.55
C GLY A 390 5.19 -5.47 -8.29
N PRO A 391 4.26 -4.81 -8.99
CA PRO A 391 3.09 -5.46 -9.59
C PRO A 391 3.42 -6.67 -10.49
N ARG A 392 2.53 -7.67 -10.50
CA ARG A 392 2.66 -8.91 -11.29
C ARG A 392 1.47 -9.06 -12.22
N VAL A 393 1.74 -9.31 -13.50
CA VAL A 393 0.69 -9.73 -14.45
C VAL A 393 0.24 -11.14 -14.10
N LEU A 394 -1.07 -11.35 -14.04
CA LEU A 394 -1.69 -12.62 -13.72
C LEU A 394 -2.41 -13.20 -14.94
N ASP A 395 -2.79 -14.47 -14.84
CA ASP A 395 -3.54 -15.12 -15.90
C ASP A 395 -5.00 -14.65 -15.87
N ASN A 396 -5.51 -14.25 -17.04
CA ASN A 396 -6.86 -13.69 -17.13
C ASN A 396 -7.95 -14.73 -16.93
N ASP A 397 -7.71 -15.99 -17.29
CA ASP A 397 -8.70 -17.05 -17.16
C ASP A 397 -8.74 -17.58 -15.74
N ALA A 398 -7.57 -17.81 -15.14
CA ALA A 398 -7.43 -18.36 -13.79
C ALA A 398 -7.65 -17.32 -12.67
N ASP A 399 -7.10 -16.12 -12.80
CA ASP A 399 -7.14 -15.09 -11.75
C ASP A 399 -8.12 -13.94 -12.06
N GLY A 400 -8.60 -13.85 -13.30
CA GLY A 400 -9.41 -12.72 -13.75
C GLY A 400 -10.78 -12.64 -13.07
N THR A 401 -11.19 -11.41 -12.78
CA THR A 401 -12.42 -11.10 -12.06
C THR A 401 -13.52 -10.48 -12.93
N ILE A 402 -13.25 -10.31 -14.22
CA ILE A 402 -14.21 -9.91 -15.24
C ILE A 402 -14.44 -11.07 -16.20
N ASP A 403 -15.69 -11.32 -16.54
CA ASP A 403 -16.07 -12.31 -17.54
C ASP A 403 -15.65 -11.85 -18.94
N PRO A 404 -14.90 -12.67 -19.70
CA PRO A 404 -14.33 -12.27 -20.99
C PRO A 404 -15.37 -12.10 -22.12
N HIS A 405 -16.60 -12.58 -21.94
CA HIS A 405 -17.65 -12.52 -22.96
C HIS A 405 -18.64 -11.37 -22.72
N THR A 406 -18.85 -10.99 -21.46
CA THR A 406 -19.80 -9.95 -21.07
C THR A 406 -19.13 -8.67 -20.59
N GLY A 407 -17.86 -8.74 -20.16
CA GLY A 407 -17.15 -7.62 -19.57
C GLY A 407 -17.65 -7.25 -18.19
N LEU A 408 -18.44 -8.12 -17.52
CA LEU A 408 -19.02 -7.85 -16.20
C LEU A 408 -18.27 -8.56 -15.09
N ASN A 409 -18.38 -8.03 -13.87
CA ASN A 409 -17.79 -8.64 -12.69
C ASN A 409 -18.30 -10.09 -12.49
N ARG A 410 -17.37 -11.02 -12.32
CA ARG A 410 -17.62 -12.42 -11.92
C ARG A 410 -17.04 -12.75 -10.55
N TYR A 411 -16.32 -11.82 -9.92
CA TYR A 411 -15.76 -12.04 -8.58
C TYR A 411 -16.88 -12.10 -7.54
N GLN A 412 -16.88 -13.21 -6.81
CA GLN A 412 -17.71 -13.42 -5.63
C GLN A 412 -16.79 -13.47 -4.42
N PRO A 413 -17.00 -12.62 -3.40
CA PRO A 413 -16.25 -12.72 -2.15
C PRO A 413 -16.43 -14.11 -1.56
N SER A 414 -15.33 -14.76 -1.20
CA SER A 414 -15.36 -15.88 -0.28
C SER A 414 -15.95 -15.38 1.04
N GLY A 415 -17.11 -15.90 1.43
CA GLY A 415 -17.85 -15.50 2.63
C GLY A 415 -17.13 -15.76 3.94
#